data_AF-A0A7C1UH12-F1
#
_entry.id   AF-A0A7C1UH12-F1
#
_cell.length_a   1.000
_cell.length_b   1.000
_cell.length_c   1.000
_cell.angle_alpha   90.00
_cell.angle_beta   90.00
_cell.angle_gamma   90.00
#
_symmetry.space_group_name_H-M   'P 1'
#
loop_
_entity.id
_entity.type
_entity.pdbx_description
1 polymer ?
#
loop_
_entity_poly.entity_id
_entity_poly.type
_entity_poly.pdbx_seq_one_letter_code
_entity_poly.pdbx_strand_id
1 'polypeptide(L)'
;MPEPQLGAVPFNEAIEFFRRKLNIPTDVWQDMLRGEHAKAFTVAGATKADLLSDLRGEIDQAIMSVTTLGDFRKNFDQIVAKHGWDFKGSPAWRTRTIFNTNLRTAAMAGRWEQIQRVKKTRPYLIYETVGDLRVRPEHAAWDQIVLPVDDPWWDTHYPPNGWGCRCHVRSANKRQLKQEGIKLGKAPKTTMVNQLDRSTGELVPTPNGIDLGWDYNIGKAYLGPDAAFGRRVMQLPAKTRDAAL
;
A
#
# COMPACT_ATOMS: atom_id res chain seq x y z
N MET A 1 -29.87 -7.31 -27.78
CA MET A 1 -28.42 -7.59 -27.76
C MET A 1 -27.96 -7.45 -26.32
N PRO A 2 -27.31 -8.46 -25.71
CA PRO A 2 -26.77 -8.29 -24.37
C PRO A 2 -25.73 -7.16 -24.39
N GLU A 3 -25.79 -6.33 -23.36
CA GLU A 3 -24.90 -5.20 -23.14
C GLU A 3 -23.45 -5.72 -23.04
N PRO A 4 -22.48 -5.14 -23.76
CA PRO A 4 -21.09 -5.55 -23.61
C PRO A 4 -20.64 -5.26 -22.19
N GLN A 5 -20.37 -6.30 -21.40
CA GLN A 5 -19.61 -6.17 -20.16
C GLN A 5 -18.19 -5.74 -20.55
N LEU A 6 -17.96 -4.42 -20.55
CA LEU A 6 -16.64 -3.82 -20.45
C LEU A 6 -16.09 -4.18 -19.06
N GLY A 7 -15.69 -5.43 -18.88
CA GLY A 7 -14.91 -5.87 -17.74
C GLY A 7 -13.66 -5.00 -17.68
N ALA A 8 -13.42 -4.36 -16.53
CA ALA A 8 -12.20 -3.61 -16.30
C ALA A 8 -11.01 -4.49 -16.69
N VAL A 9 -10.14 -3.99 -17.58
CA VAL A 9 -8.93 -4.72 -17.95
C VAL A 9 -8.17 -5.04 -16.67
N PRO A 10 -7.93 -6.33 -16.34
CA PRO A 10 -7.29 -6.70 -15.10
C PRO A 10 -5.93 -6.01 -14.98
N PHE A 11 -5.67 -5.42 -13.82
CA PHE A 11 -4.37 -4.81 -13.54
C PHE A 11 -3.39 -5.91 -13.13
N ASN A 12 -2.88 -6.66 -14.11
CA ASN A 12 -2.09 -7.87 -13.90
C ASN A 12 -0.90 -7.66 -12.96
N GLU A 13 -0.16 -6.57 -13.08
CA GLU A 13 0.99 -6.28 -12.23
C GLU A 13 0.59 -6.09 -10.76
N ALA A 14 -0.59 -5.52 -10.50
CA ALA A 14 -1.13 -5.40 -9.14
C ALA A 14 -1.59 -6.77 -8.59
N ILE A 15 -2.21 -7.59 -9.43
CA ILE A 15 -2.64 -8.95 -9.09
C ILE A 15 -1.42 -9.83 -8.76
N GLU A 16 -0.43 -9.85 -9.64
CA GLU A 16 0.82 -10.60 -9.45
C GLU A 16 1.55 -10.13 -8.19
N PHE A 17 1.65 -8.81 -7.98
CA PHE A 17 2.22 -8.24 -6.77
C PHE A 17 1.51 -8.70 -5.49
N PHE A 18 0.18 -8.79 -5.51
CA PHE A 18 -0.57 -9.24 -4.34
C PHE A 18 -0.43 -10.75 -4.12
N ARG A 19 -0.48 -11.55 -5.18
CA ARG A 19 -0.44 -13.02 -5.12
C ARG A 19 0.91 -13.59 -4.70
N ARG A 20 2.01 -12.88 -4.95
CA ARG A 20 3.34 -13.28 -4.44
C ARG A 20 3.55 -13.09 -2.93
N LYS A 21 2.65 -12.39 -2.24
CA LYS A 21 2.81 -12.18 -0.80
C LYS A 21 2.65 -13.50 -0.04
N LEU A 22 3.28 -13.60 1.13
CA LEU A 22 3.09 -14.70 2.07
C LEU A 22 2.08 -14.30 3.15
N ASN A 23 1.23 -15.23 3.57
CA ASN A 23 0.33 -14.98 4.68
C ASN A 23 1.12 -15.05 5.98
N ILE A 24 1.29 -13.90 6.65
CA ILE A 24 1.97 -13.85 7.94
C ILE A 24 0.99 -13.30 8.98
N PRO A 25 0.51 -14.15 9.91
CA PRO A 25 -0.30 -13.69 11.03
C PRO A 25 0.47 -12.68 11.89
N THR A 26 -0.21 -11.62 12.33
CA THR A 26 0.36 -10.61 13.23
C THR A 26 -0.65 -10.19 14.29
N ASP A 27 -0.17 -9.74 15.45
CA ASP A 27 -1.01 -9.20 16.53
C ASP A 27 -1.28 -7.71 16.30
N VAL A 28 -0.24 -6.96 15.91
CA VAL A 28 -0.33 -5.52 15.62
C VAL A 28 0.21 -5.21 14.22
N TRP A 29 0.04 -3.97 13.77
CA TRP A 29 0.58 -3.54 12.48
C TRP A 29 2.10 -3.57 12.51
N GLN A 30 2.70 -3.01 13.58
CA GLN A 30 4.14 -2.83 13.76
C GLN A 30 4.95 -4.13 13.87
N ASP A 31 4.28 -5.28 14.00
CA ASP A 31 4.92 -6.59 13.84
C ASP A 31 5.58 -6.72 12.46
N MET A 32 5.09 -5.97 11.47
CA MET A 32 5.76 -5.76 10.19
C MET A 32 5.84 -4.25 9.90
N LEU A 33 6.90 -3.81 9.22
CA LEU A 33 7.05 -2.42 8.81
C LEU A 33 7.68 -2.32 7.43
N ARG A 34 7.38 -1.20 6.76
CA ARG A 34 8.03 -0.81 5.50
C ARG A 34 7.99 -1.93 4.45
N GLY A 35 9.16 -2.33 3.95
CA GLY A 35 9.27 -3.31 2.88
C GLY A 35 8.85 -4.73 3.25
N GLU A 36 8.67 -5.03 4.53
CA GLU A 36 8.10 -6.31 4.96
C GLU A 36 6.65 -6.44 4.48
N HIS A 37 5.88 -5.35 4.46
CA HIS A 37 4.53 -5.33 3.89
C HIS A 37 4.49 -5.50 2.38
N ALA A 38 5.63 -5.34 1.67
CA ALA A 38 5.70 -5.68 0.26
C ALA A 38 5.76 -7.20 0.02
N LYS A 39 6.12 -7.98 1.06
CA LYS A 39 6.28 -9.44 1.00
C LYS A 39 5.24 -10.20 1.81
N ALA A 40 4.75 -9.62 2.91
CA ALA A 40 3.72 -10.22 3.75
C ALA A 40 2.34 -9.63 3.47
N PHE A 41 1.34 -10.50 3.37
CA PHE A 41 -0.05 -10.15 3.61
C PHE A 41 -0.33 -10.36 5.10
N THR A 42 -0.69 -9.28 5.77
CA THR A 42 -0.98 -9.27 7.20
C THR A 42 -2.26 -8.49 7.48
N VAL A 43 -2.96 -8.88 8.53
CA VAL A 43 -4.12 -8.15 9.06
C VAL A 43 -3.97 -8.15 10.58
N ALA A 44 -3.69 -6.98 11.17
CA ALA A 44 -3.35 -6.87 12.60
C ALA A 44 -4.40 -7.50 13.52
N GLY A 45 -4.05 -8.56 14.26
CA GLY A 45 -4.95 -9.30 15.14
C GLY A 45 -5.64 -10.51 14.48
N ALA A 46 -5.47 -10.71 13.17
CA ALA A 46 -5.86 -11.94 12.49
C ALA A 46 -4.74 -12.99 12.65
N THR A 47 -4.72 -13.63 13.82
CA THR A 47 -3.62 -14.53 14.23
C THR A 47 -3.79 -15.98 13.77
N LYS A 48 -4.96 -16.34 13.21
CA LYS A 48 -5.24 -17.67 12.67
C LYS A 48 -4.93 -17.72 11.18
N ALA A 49 -4.23 -18.75 10.72
CA ALA A 49 -3.85 -18.92 9.32
C ALA A 49 -5.09 -18.97 8.38
N ASP A 50 -6.11 -19.75 8.72
CA ASP A 50 -7.31 -19.88 7.90
C ASP A 50 -8.12 -18.59 7.79
N LEU A 51 -8.23 -17.83 8.89
CA LEU A 51 -8.84 -16.49 8.90
C LEU A 51 -8.10 -15.55 7.94
N LEU A 52 -6.77 -15.53 8.02
CA LEU A 52 -5.96 -14.66 7.17
C LEU A 52 -6.04 -15.10 5.70
N SER A 53 -6.11 -16.41 5.45
CA SER A 53 -6.33 -16.96 4.11
C SER A 53 -7.67 -16.55 3.50
N ASP A 54 -8.76 -16.67 4.25
CA ASP A 54 -10.09 -16.26 3.80
C ASP A 54 -10.14 -14.74 3.51
N LEU A 55 -9.57 -13.92 4.41
CA LEU A 55 -9.46 -12.47 4.19
C LEU A 55 -8.63 -12.13 2.95
N ARG A 56 -7.54 -12.87 2.70
CA ARG A 56 -6.72 -12.68 1.51
C ARG A 56 -7.48 -13.01 0.23
N GLY A 57 -8.25 -14.10 0.23
CA GLY A 57 -9.08 -14.52 -0.90
C GLY A 57 -10.03 -13.41 -1.32
N GLU A 58 -10.72 -12.79 -0.37
CA GLU A 58 -11.64 -11.66 -0.64
C GLU A 58 -10.92 -10.44 -1.24
N ILE A 59 -9.72 -10.14 -0.77
CA ILE A 59 -8.92 -9.03 -1.31
C ILE A 59 -8.37 -9.36 -2.71
N ASP A 60 -8.01 -10.61 -2.99
CA ASP A 60 -7.61 -11.04 -4.33
C ASP A 60 -8.75 -10.80 -5.33
N GLN A 61 -9.99 -11.19 -4.97
CA GLN A 61 -11.18 -10.94 -5.77
C GLN A 61 -11.41 -9.43 -5.99
N ALA A 62 -11.22 -8.62 -4.94
CA ALA A 62 -11.37 -7.17 -5.04
C ALA A 62 -10.32 -6.53 -5.97
N ILE A 63 -9.06 -6.98 -5.94
CA ILE A 63 -7.99 -6.50 -6.82
C ILE A 63 -8.26 -6.90 -8.28
N MET A 64 -8.84 -8.08 -8.51
CA MET A 64 -9.34 -8.51 -9.82
C MET A 64 -10.58 -7.73 -10.29
N SER A 65 -11.05 -6.74 -9.52
CA SER A 65 -12.29 -5.99 -9.79
C SER A 65 -13.55 -6.87 -9.85
N VAL A 66 -13.54 -8.02 -9.16
CA VAL A 66 -14.68 -8.95 -9.07
C VAL A 66 -15.66 -8.54 -7.96
N THR A 67 -15.16 -7.93 -6.88
CA THR A 67 -15.99 -7.55 -5.72
C THR A 67 -15.85 -6.07 -5.36
N THR A 68 -16.91 -5.50 -4.79
CA THR A 68 -16.91 -4.12 -4.26
C THR A 68 -16.62 -4.09 -2.76
N LEU A 69 -16.39 -2.89 -2.19
CA LEU A 69 -16.30 -2.73 -0.73
C LEU A 69 -17.59 -3.17 -0.02
N GLY A 70 -18.75 -3.04 -0.67
CA GLY A 70 -20.03 -3.50 -0.12
C GLY A 70 -20.10 -5.01 -0.02
N ASP A 71 -19.62 -5.71 -1.05
CA ASP A 71 -19.56 -7.19 -1.07
C ASP A 71 -18.52 -7.70 -0.06
N PHE A 72 -17.34 -7.08 -0.05
CA PHE A 72 -16.31 -7.38 0.95
C PHE A 72 -16.84 -7.27 2.38
N ARG A 73 -17.65 -6.25 2.69
CA ARG A 73 -18.25 -6.10 4.04
C ARG A 73 -19.15 -7.27 4.41
N LYS A 74 -20.00 -7.72 3.47
CA LYS A 74 -20.89 -8.87 3.72
C LYS A 74 -20.09 -10.15 3.96
N ASN A 75 -19.09 -10.41 3.13
CA ASN A 75 -18.24 -11.61 3.25
C ASN A 75 -17.35 -11.54 4.49
N PHE A 76 -16.85 -10.35 4.84
CA PHE A 76 -16.08 -10.12 6.06
C PHE A 76 -16.86 -10.52 7.31
N ASP A 77 -18.14 -10.17 7.41
CA ASP A 77 -18.97 -10.55 8.57
C ASP A 77 -19.12 -12.09 8.67
N GLN A 78 -19.25 -12.78 7.53
CA GLN A 78 -19.30 -14.24 7.48
C GLN A 78 -17.97 -14.88 7.92
N ILE A 79 -16.85 -14.34 7.45
CA ILE A 79 -15.49 -14.79 7.82
C ILE A 79 -15.25 -14.58 9.32
N VAL A 80 -15.62 -13.41 9.86
CA VAL A 80 -15.53 -13.11 11.29
C VAL A 80 -16.32 -14.13 12.11
N ALA A 81 -17.56 -14.41 11.73
CA ALA A 81 -18.41 -15.39 12.41
C ALA A 81 -17.84 -16.82 12.32
N LYS A 82 -17.39 -17.23 11.13
CA LYS A 82 -16.78 -18.55 10.87
C LYS A 82 -15.57 -18.81 11.78
N HIS A 83 -14.71 -17.81 11.96
CA HIS A 83 -13.46 -17.97 12.70
C HIS A 83 -13.54 -17.52 14.17
N GLY A 84 -14.68 -16.97 14.60
CA GLY A 84 -14.85 -16.39 15.93
C GLY A 84 -13.83 -15.27 16.21
N TRP A 85 -13.62 -14.39 15.24
CA TRP A 85 -12.58 -13.35 15.34
C TRP A 85 -13.08 -12.10 16.06
N ASP A 86 -12.55 -11.85 17.26
CA ASP A 86 -12.78 -10.60 17.99
C ASP A 86 -11.78 -9.52 17.55
N PHE A 87 -12.17 -8.69 16.59
CA PHE A 87 -11.32 -7.63 16.05
C PHE A 87 -11.53 -6.28 16.75
N LYS A 88 -10.50 -5.44 16.75
CA LYS A 88 -10.56 -4.09 17.33
C LYS A 88 -11.06 -3.04 16.33
N GLY A 89 -11.85 -2.09 16.82
CA GLY A 89 -12.41 -0.97 16.06
C GLY A 89 -13.78 -1.27 15.46
N SER A 90 -14.43 -0.27 14.84
CA SER A 90 -15.75 -0.50 14.23
C SER A 90 -15.66 -1.35 12.96
N PRO A 91 -16.66 -2.21 12.66
CA PRO A 91 -16.67 -3.01 11.43
C PRO A 91 -16.49 -2.16 10.17
N ALA A 92 -17.15 -0.98 10.12
CA ALA A 92 -17.09 -0.07 8.99
C ALA A 92 -15.69 0.51 8.75
N TRP A 93 -14.96 0.85 9.82
CA TRP A 93 -13.58 1.31 9.74
C TRP A 93 -12.64 0.16 9.38
N ARG A 94 -12.81 -0.99 10.03
CA ARG A 94 -11.94 -2.17 9.86
C ARG A 94 -11.94 -2.68 8.43
N THR A 95 -13.13 -2.91 7.88
CA THR A 95 -13.32 -3.36 6.50
C THR A 95 -12.74 -2.34 5.51
N ARG A 96 -13.05 -1.06 5.71
CA ARG A 96 -12.55 0.02 4.84
C ARG A 96 -11.01 0.09 4.83
N THR A 97 -10.37 -0.07 6.00
CA THR A 97 -8.92 -0.02 6.13
C THR A 97 -8.27 -1.21 5.44
N ILE A 98 -8.71 -2.45 5.74
CA ILE A 98 -8.16 -3.66 5.12
C ILE A 98 -8.31 -3.59 3.58
N PHE A 99 -9.50 -3.24 3.11
CA PHE A 99 -9.81 -3.16 1.69
C PHE A 99 -8.96 -2.10 0.97
N ASN A 100 -9.04 -0.84 1.40
CA ASN A 100 -8.37 0.24 0.68
C ASN A 100 -6.84 0.15 0.75
N THR A 101 -6.29 -0.27 1.90
CA THR A 101 -4.83 -0.40 2.04
C THR A 101 -4.28 -1.43 1.07
N ASN A 102 -4.89 -2.61 0.99
CA ASN A 102 -4.40 -3.66 0.09
C ASN A 102 -4.58 -3.29 -1.39
N LEU A 103 -5.75 -2.76 -1.78
CA LEU A 103 -5.98 -2.37 -3.17
C LEU A 103 -5.04 -1.27 -3.63
N ARG A 104 -4.82 -0.24 -2.79
CA ARG A 104 -3.95 0.89 -3.15
C ARG A 104 -2.48 0.50 -3.20
N THR A 105 -2.00 -0.27 -2.23
CA THR A 105 -0.60 -0.73 -2.24
C THR A 105 -0.34 -1.65 -3.43
N ALA A 106 -1.24 -2.58 -3.74
CA ALA A 106 -1.14 -3.43 -4.93
C ALA A 106 -1.13 -2.63 -6.23
N ALA A 107 -2.09 -1.70 -6.39
CA ALA A 107 -2.17 -0.85 -7.57
C ALA A 107 -0.91 0.02 -7.74
N MET A 108 -0.38 0.61 -6.66
CA MET A 108 0.82 1.44 -6.74
C MET A 108 2.09 0.62 -7.00
N ALA A 109 2.16 -0.62 -6.51
CA ALA A 109 3.26 -1.53 -6.84
C ALA A 109 3.25 -1.90 -8.33
N GLY A 110 2.09 -2.32 -8.86
CA GLY A 110 1.94 -2.60 -10.29
C GLY A 110 2.19 -1.36 -11.16
N ARG A 111 1.79 -0.18 -10.68
CA ARG A 111 2.04 1.08 -11.38
C ARG A 111 3.53 1.38 -11.48
N TRP A 112 4.29 1.09 -10.42
CA TRP A 112 5.74 1.27 -10.44
C TRP A 112 6.41 0.39 -11.49
N GLU A 113 5.96 -0.86 -11.62
CA GLU A 113 6.48 -1.76 -12.65
C GLU A 113 6.21 -1.22 -14.06
N GLN A 114 4.97 -0.77 -14.32
CA GLN A 114 4.61 -0.11 -15.58
C GLN A 114 5.49 1.12 -15.85
N ILE A 115 5.70 1.96 -14.83
CA ILE A 115 6.58 3.14 -14.89
C ILE A 115 8.00 2.72 -15.30
N GLN A 116 8.57 1.71 -14.67
CA GLN A 116 9.93 1.26 -14.96
C GLN A 116 10.06 0.78 -16.41
N ARG A 117 9.06 0.08 -16.96
CA ARG A 117 9.07 -0.38 -18.35
C ARG A 117 9.06 0.76 -19.36
N VAL A 118 8.39 1.88 -19.05
CA VAL A 118 8.26 3.02 -19.97
C VAL A 118 9.18 4.20 -19.64
N LYS A 119 10.02 4.11 -18.61
CA LYS A 119 10.80 5.27 -18.13
C LYS A 119 11.72 5.90 -19.18
N LYS A 120 12.18 5.13 -20.17
CA LYS A 120 12.98 5.67 -21.29
C LYS A 120 12.20 6.70 -22.12
N THR A 121 10.91 6.49 -22.34
CA THR A 121 10.04 7.38 -23.12
C THR A 121 9.23 8.33 -22.25
N ARG A 122 9.04 7.99 -20.97
CA ARG A 122 8.30 8.77 -19.96
C ARG A 122 9.14 8.90 -18.68
N PRO A 123 10.24 9.70 -18.72
CA PRO A 123 11.24 9.72 -17.65
C PRO A 123 10.84 10.54 -16.41
N TYR A 124 9.63 11.11 -16.38
CA TYR A 124 9.17 11.93 -15.25
C TYR A 124 7.95 11.33 -14.59
N LEU A 125 7.82 11.56 -13.29
CA LEU A 125 6.63 11.29 -12.49
C LEU A 125 6.05 12.60 -11.96
N ILE A 126 4.73 12.70 -11.97
CA ILE A 126 3.95 13.78 -11.37
C ILE A 126 3.27 13.20 -10.13
N TYR A 127 3.46 13.83 -8.98
CA TYR A 127 2.72 13.50 -7.76
C TYR A 127 1.33 14.15 -7.82
N GLU A 128 0.29 13.35 -7.65
CA GLU A 128 -1.10 13.81 -7.77
C GLU A 128 -1.93 13.39 -6.55
N THR A 129 -2.58 14.36 -5.93
CA THR A 129 -3.55 14.17 -4.87
C THR A 129 -4.97 14.04 -5.45
N VAL A 130 -5.94 13.74 -4.60
CA VAL A 130 -7.37 13.78 -5.00
C VAL A 130 -7.97 15.19 -4.92
N GLY A 131 -7.20 16.19 -4.48
CA GLY A 131 -7.63 17.60 -4.47
C GLY A 131 -8.78 17.97 -3.52
N ASP A 132 -9.18 17.09 -2.59
CA ASP A 132 -10.26 17.38 -1.64
C ASP A 132 -9.75 17.84 -0.25
N LEU A 133 -10.66 18.32 0.58
CA LEU A 133 -10.37 18.83 1.93
C LEU A 133 -9.83 17.79 2.92
N ARG A 134 -9.80 16.50 2.55
CA ARG A 134 -9.26 15.42 3.38
C ARG A 134 -7.83 15.06 2.98
N VAL A 135 -7.26 15.71 1.97
CA VAL A 135 -5.83 15.62 1.67
C VAL A 135 -5.05 16.28 2.80
N ARG A 136 -4.00 15.60 3.29
CA ARG A 136 -3.12 16.15 4.34
C ARG A 136 -2.40 17.39 3.78
N PRO A 137 -2.19 18.45 4.58
CA PRO A 137 -1.51 19.67 4.12
C PRO A 137 -0.15 19.40 3.46
N GLU A 138 0.62 18.46 4.00
CA GLU A 138 1.92 18.07 3.46
C GLU A 138 1.77 17.45 2.06
N HIS A 139 0.76 16.61 1.84
CA HIS A 139 0.50 15.98 0.55
C HIS A 139 -0.02 16.99 -0.46
N ALA A 140 -0.84 17.95 -0.03
CA ALA A 140 -1.29 19.05 -0.87
C ALA A 140 -0.12 19.94 -1.33
N ALA A 141 0.88 20.13 -0.47
CA ALA A 141 2.12 20.83 -0.82
C ALA A 141 2.99 20.04 -1.83
N TRP A 142 2.76 18.73 -1.98
CA TRP A 142 3.44 17.89 -2.97
C TRP A 142 2.69 17.74 -4.28
N ASP A 143 1.45 18.25 -4.37
CA ASP A 143 0.65 18.16 -5.59
C ASP A 143 1.36 18.84 -6.77
N GLN A 144 1.32 18.19 -7.93
CA GLN A 144 2.00 18.63 -9.16
C GLN A 144 3.53 18.72 -9.07
N ILE A 145 4.17 18.16 -8.03
CA ILE A 145 5.62 17.97 -8.05
C ILE A 145 5.99 17.00 -9.16
N VAL A 146 6.89 17.45 -10.04
CA VAL A 146 7.42 16.65 -11.14
C VAL A 146 8.89 16.38 -10.92
N LEU A 147 9.26 15.10 -10.86
CA LEU A 147 10.65 14.66 -10.69
C LEU A 147 10.99 13.55 -11.69
N PRO A 148 12.27 13.35 -12.02
CA PRO A 148 12.71 12.14 -12.72
C PRO A 148 12.24 10.87 -12.00
N VAL A 149 11.97 9.80 -12.75
CA VAL A 149 11.58 8.48 -12.19
C VAL A 149 12.62 7.95 -11.20
N ASP A 150 13.90 8.19 -11.47
CA ASP A 150 15.02 7.69 -10.66
C ASP A 150 15.43 8.67 -9.52
N ASP A 151 14.65 9.72 -9.27
CA ASP A 151 14.90 10.65 -8.15
C ASP A 151 14.73 9.95 -6.79
N PRO A 152 15.68 10.09 -5.84
CA PRO A 152 15.62 9.42 -4.54
C PRO A 152 14.45 9.86 -3.66
N TRP A 153 13.80 10.99 -3.96
CA TRP A 153 12.58 11.41 -3.24
C TRP A 153 11.48 10.33 -3.30
N TRP A 154 11.42 9.60 -4.42
CA TRP A 154 10.48 8.48 -4.60
C TRP A 154 10.77 7.27 -3.72
N ASP A 155 11.92 7.19 -3.05
CA ASP A 155 12.21 6.08 -2.13
C ASP A 155 11.33 6.10 -0.89
N THR A 156 10.89 7.29 -0.47
CA THR A 156 10.07 7.49 0.73
C THR A 156 8.73 8.14 0.44
N HIS A 157 8.60 8.96 -0.62
CA HIS A 157 7.39 9.74 -0.90
C HIS A 157 6.52 9.14 -2.02
N TYR A 158 6.80 7.91 -2.45
CA TYR A 158 5.96 7.21 -3.42
C TYR A 158 4.68 6.69 -2.76
N PRO A 159 3.48 7.13 -3.20
CA PRO A 159 2.23 6.74 -2.55
C PRO A 159 1.98 5.22 -2.53
N PRO A 160 1.20 4.73 -1.55
CA PRO A 160 0.56 5.48 -0.47
C PRO A 160 1.52 5.90 0.64
N ASN A 161 1.42 7.15 1.09
CA ASN A 161 2.28 7.76 2.11
C ASN A 161 1.72 7.66 3.54
N GLY A 162 0.73 6.79 3.76
CA GLY A 162 0.07 6.66 5.05
C GLY A 162 -1.32 6.05 4.98
N TRP A 163 -1.92 5.86 6.15
CA TRP A 163 -3.26 5.32 6.29
C TRP A 163 -4.28 6.20 5.58
N GLY A 164 -5.14 5.59 4.77
CA GLY A 164 -6.17 6.31 4.01
C GLY A 164 -5.62 7.29 2.96
N CYS A 165 -4.32 7.24 2.62
CA CYS A 165 -3.75 8.04 1.55
C CYS A 165 -4.45 7.74 0.23
N ARG A 166 -4.79 8.80 -0.52
CA ARG A 166 -5.44 8.69 -1.84
C ARG A 166 -4.63 9.28 -2.98
N CYS A 167 -3.41 9.69 -2.68
CA CYS A 167 -2.46 10.20 -3.66
C CYS A 167 -2.00 9.08 -4.60
N HIS A 168 -1.56 9.47 -5.78
CA HIS A 168 -1.05 8.59 -6.82
C HIS A 168 0.08 9.27 -7.58
N VAL A 169 0.69 8.56 -8.53
CA VAL A 169 1.62 9.16 -9.47
C VAL A 169 1.19 8.89 -10.90
N ARG A 170 1.57 9.82 -11.77
CA ARG A 170 1.39 9.70 -13.22
C ARG A 170 2.73 9.85 -13.91
N SER A 171 3.07 8.93 -14.81
CA SER A 171 4.24 9.09 -15.67
C SER A 171 4.00 10.17 -16.70
N ALA A 172 5.04 10.89 -17.10
CA ALA A 172 4.98 11.95 -18.10
C ALA A 172 6.26 12.03 -18.92
N ASN A 173 6.17 12.67 -20.08
CA ASN A 173 7.31 13.04 -20.92
C ASN A 173 7.36 14.56 -21.12
N LYS A 174 8.47 15.08 -21.66
CA LYS A 174 8.67 16.54 -21.84
C LYS A 174 7.56 17.20 -22.65
N ARG A 175 7.05 16.51 -23.69
CA ARG A 175 5.97 17.04 -24.54
C ARG A 175 4.69 17.23 -23.74
N GLN A 176 4.32 16.23 -22.94
CA GLN A 176 3.13 16.28 -22.10
C GLN A 176 3.24 17.36 -21.02
N LEU A 177 4.39 17.46 -20.34
CA LEU A 177 4.64 18.52 -19.36
C LEU A 177 4.47 19.92 -19.99
N LYS A 178 5.01 20.12 -21.21
CA LYS A 178 4.84 21.38 -21.95
C LYS A 178 3.37 21.66 -22.32
N GLN A 179 2.61 20.64 -22.71
CA GLN A 179 1.19 20.77 -23.06
C GLN A 179 0.32 21.10 -21.85
N GLU A 180 0.61 20.49 -20.70
CA GLU A 180 -0.13 20.70 -19.45
C GLU A 180 0.36 21.97 -18.69
N GLY A 181 1.42 22.63 -19.16
CA GLY A 181 1.97 23.82 -18.51
C GLY A 181 2.71 23.52 -17.20
N ILE A 182 3.02 22.26 -16.91
CA ILE A 182 3.67 21.81 -15.68
C ILE A 182 5.18 21.84 -15.88
N LYS A 183 5.90 22.43 -14.91
CA LYS A 183 7.37 22.53 -14.95
C LYS A 183 8.01 21.40 -14.17
N LEU A 184 9.21 21.00 -14.59
CA LEU A 184 10.05 20.11 -13.79
C LEU A 184 10.38 20.80 -12.46
N GLY A 185 10.10 20.11 -11.35
CA GLY A 185 10.37 20.60 -10.01
C GLY A 185 11.78 20.23 -9.52
N LYS A 186 12.04 20.59 -8.27
CA LYS A 186 13.15 20.05 -7.47
C LYS A 186 12.54 19.27 -6.31
N ALA A 187 13.19 18.19 -5.91
CA ALA A 187 12.74 17.41 -4.76
C ALA A 187 12.67 18.34 -3.52
N PRO A 188 11.51 18.38 -2.82
CA PRO A 188 11.42 19.10 -1.55
C PRO A 188 12.42 18.56 -0.55
N LYS A 189 12.95 19.44 0.31
CA LYS A 189 13.76 19.00 1.44
C LYS A 189 12.89 18.18 2.38
N THR A 190 13.25 16.92 2.59
CA THR A 190 12.61 16.06 3.59
C THR A 190 13.01 16.52 4.99
N THR A 191 12.04 16.94 5.78
CA THR A 191 12.22 17.19 7.22
C THR A 191 11.78 15.94 7.98
N MET A 192 12.52 15.59 9.03
CA MET A 192 12.18 14.47 9.90
C MET A 192 11.41 14.97 11.12
N VAL A 193 10.39 14.22 11.52
CA VAL A 193 9.62 14.43 12.75
C VAL A 193 9.64 13.15 13.57
N ASN A 194 9.60 13.27 14.89
CA ASN A 194 9.54 12.12 15.78
C ASN A 194 8.09 11.68 15.93
N GLN A 195 7.76 10.49 15.43
CA GLN A 195 6.45 9.87 15.62
C GLN A 195 6.55 8.81 16.72
N LEU A 196 5.55 8.77 17.60
CA LEU A 196 5.47 7.75 18.65
C LEU A 196 5.03 6.42 18.04
N ASP A 197 5.89 5.41 18.14
CA ASP A 197 5.47 4.04 17.95
C ASP A 197 4.70 3.58 19.20
N ARG A 198 3.39 3.40 19.04
CA ARG A 198 2.52 2.99 20.15
C ARG A 198 2.76 1.55 20.62
N SER A 199 3.47 0.73 19.85
CA SER A 199 3.77 -0.65 20.22
C SER A 199 4.97 -0.76 21.15
N THR A 200 6.01 0.08 20.94
CA THR A 200 7.24 0.09 21.73
C THR A 200 7.31 1.25 22.72
N GLY A 201 6.53 2.31 22.50
CA GLY A 201 6.63 3.57 23.25
C GLY A 201 7.78 4.48 22.78
N GLU A 202 8.51 4.09 21.75
CA GLU A 202 9.68 4.83 21.26
C GLU A 202 9.31 5.94 20.27
N LEU A 203 10.13 6.98 20.23
CA LEU A 203 10.04 8.03 19.22
C LEU A 203 10.91 7.65 18.01
N VAL A 204 10.27 7.45 16.87
CA VAL A 204 10.92 7.05 15.62
C VAL A 204 10.99 8.24 14.66
N PRO A 205 12.20 8.65 14.23
CA PRO A 205 12.34 9.66 13.19
C PRO A 205 11.67 9.20 11.89
N THR A 206 10.70 9.97 11.41
CA THR A 206 9.90 9.67 10.22
C THR A 206 9.81 10.93 9.34
N PRO A 207 9.86 10.82 8.00
CA PRO A 207 9.63 11.97 7.12
C PRO A 207 8.30 12.69 7.43
N ASN A 208 8.33 14.02 7.48
CA ASN A 208 7.13 14.80 7.74
C ASN A 208 6.07 14.57 6.66
N GLY A 209 4.83 14.35 7.06
CA GLY A 209 3.72 14.01 6.16
C GLY A 209 3.65 12.54 5.74
N ILE A 210 4.57 11.67 6.19
CA ILE A 210 4.50 10.22 5.96
C ILE A 210 4.21 9.53 7.29
N ASP A 211 3.21 8.64 7.33
CA ASP A 211 2.89 7.90 8.55
C ASP A 211 4.00 6.86 8.85
N LEU A 212 4.28 6.59 10.13
CA LEU A 212 5.28 5.58 10.55
C LEU A 212 5.05 4.21 9.86
N GLY A 213 6.10 3.68 9.23
CA GLY A 213 6.07 2.42 8.51
C GLY A 213 5.63 2.51 7.04
N TRP A 214 5.25 3.70 6.57
CA TRP A 214 4.89 4.00 5.17
C TRP A 214 5.99 4.73 4.40
N ASP A 215 7.14 4.96 5.05
CA ASP A 215 8.34 5.60 4.52
C ASP A 215 9.14 4.68 3.59
N TYR A 216 8.48 4.14 2.56
CA TYR A 216 9.08 3.26 1.57
C TYR A 216 8.32 3.27 0.24
N ASN A 217 9.04 2.99 -0.84
CA ASN A 217 8.43 2.75 -2.14
C ASN A 217 7.96 1.30 -2.26
N ILE A 218 6.64 1.07 -2.25
CA ILE A 218 6.04 -0.28 -2.39
C ILE A 218 6.49 -1.01 -3.67
N GLY A 219 6.73 -0.28 -4.75
CA GLY A 219 7.20 -0.81 -6.02
C GLY A 219 8.70 -1.16 -6.06
N LYS A 220 9.50 -0.67 -5.10
CA LYS A 220 10.91 -1.06 -4.94
C LYS A 220 11.11 -2.07 -3.81
N ALA A 221 10.36 -1.94 -2.73
CA ALA A 221 10.58 -2.68 -1.48
C ALA A 221 10.47 -4.20 -1.63
N TYR A 222 9.73 -4.64 -2.63
CA TYR A 222 9.60 -6.03 -3.01
C TYR A 222 10.97 -6.68 -3.36
N LEU A 223 11.94 -5.87 -3.82
CA LEU A 223 13.32 -6.26 -4.18
C LEU A 223 14.25 -6.33 -2.95
N GLY A 224 13.76 -5.99 -1.75
CA GLY A 224 14.59 -6.04 -0.54
C GLY A 224 15.10 -7.47 -0.25
N PRO A 225 16.16 -7.65 0.55
CA PRO A 225 16.73 -8.97 0.82
C PRO A 225 15.74 -9.92 1.51
N ASP A 226 15.58 -11.15 1.00
CA ASP A 226 14.73 -12.18 1.61
C ASP A 226 15.22 -12.58 3.01
N ALA A 227 16.53 -12.58 3.23
CA ALA A 227 17.12 -12.88 4.53
C ALA A 227 16.68 -11.88 5.63
N ALA A 228 16.49 -10.60 5.28
CA ALA A 228 16.02 -9.60 6.25
C ALA A 228 14.56 -9.86 6.63
N PHE A 229 13.73 -10.18 5.63
CA PHE A 229 12.33 -10.56 5.84
C PHE A 229 12.20 -11.84 6.68
N GLY A 230 12.97 -12.90 6.36
CA GLY A 230 13.00 -14.14 7.14
C GLY A 230 13.41 -13.92 8.60
N ARG A 231 14.43 -13.07 8.85
CA ARG A 231 14.80 -12.69 10.22
C ARG A 231 13.66 -12.02 10.98
N ARG A 232 12.88 -11.16 10.31
CA ARG A 232 11.71 -10.52 10.94
C ARG A 232 10.65 -11.55 11.31
N VAL A 233 10.32 -12.48 10.40
CA VAL A 233 9.35 -13.55 10.69
C VAL A 233 9.77 -14.36 11.92
N MET A 234 11.07 -14.64 12.07
CA MET A 234 11.59 -15.37 13.23
C MET A 234 11.50 -14.60 14.56
N GLN A 235 11.42 -13.26 14.50
CA GLN A 235 11.28 -12.38 15.67
C GLN A 235 9.82 -12.18 16.11
N LEU A 236 8.84 -12.67 15.33
CA LEU A 236 7.43 -12.61 15.73
C LEU A 236 7.18 -13.42 17.02
N PRO A 237 6.15 -13.05 17.80
CA PRO A 237 5.68 -13.87 18.92
C PRO A 237 5.46 -15.33 18.50
N ALA A 238 5.81 -16.28 19.37
CA ALA A 238 5.73 -17.72 19.04
C ALA A 238 4.38 -18.12 18.44
N LYS A 239 3.27 -17.65 19.05
CA LYS A 239 1.92 -17.91 18.58
C LYS A 239 1.69 -17.52 17.11
N THR A 240 2.15 -16.35 16.68
CA THR A 240 1.95 -15.85 15.31
C THR A 240 2.99 -16.42 14.35
N ARG A 241 4.22 -16.65 14.82
CA ARG A 241 5.28 -17.31 14.05
C ARG A 241 4.93 -18.76 13.72
N ASP A 242 4.45 -19.54 14.69
CA ASP A 242 4.13 -20.96 14.51
C ASP A 242 2.89 -21.14 13.60
N ALA A 243 2.04 -20.12 13.49
CA ALA A 243 0.94 -20.09 12.52
C ALA A 243 1.38 -19.65 11.11
N ALA A 244 2.60 -19.12 10.97
CA ALA A 244 3.18 -18.69 9.70
C ALA A 244 4.09 -19.75 9.05
N LEU A 245 4.56 -20.73 9.83
CA LEU A 245 5.48 -21.81 9.45
C LEU A 245 4.73 -23.13 9.30
#